data_AF-Q2HXE0-F1
#
_entry.id   AF-Q2HXE0-F1
#
_cell.length_a   1.000
_cell.length_b   1.000
_cell.length_c   1.000
_cell.angle_alpha   90.00
_cell.angle_beta   90.00
_cell.angle_gamma   90.00
#
_symmetry.space_group_name_H-M   'P 1'
#
loop_
_entity.id
_entity.type
_entity.pdbx_description
1 polymer ?
#
loop_
_entity_poly.entity_id
_entity_poly.type
_entity_poly.pdbx_seq_one_letter_code
_entity_poly.pdbx_strand_id
1 'polypeptide(L)'
;GLGKTHLLHAIARLFSSHSPSAPVLYMSAERFMMEFVNAMRANETMMFKARLRAARLLLIDDIQFIAGKGSTQEEFLHTINDLIDSGARIVVTADRAPQMLDAIDARILSRLAGGLVADIRPAGLDLRLAILEAKRAIAGDPPVPDAVVDFLARSIRSNVRELEGAFNKLIAYGQLTGRSIDLEFAQAMLADAVRANARRITVDEIQKACAAHYKIDAAEMRSKRRARAVARPRQVAMYLAKKMTPRSLPEIGRIFGGRDHTT
;
A
#
# COMPACT_ATOMS: atom_id res chain seq x y z
N GLY A 1 -2.85 -0.38 1.20
CA GLY A 1 -3.79 -1.45 1.57
C GLY A 1 -3.54 -2.68 0.72
N LEU A 2 -2.57 -3.51 1.13
CA LEU A 2 -2.21 -4.75 0.43
C LEU A 2 -2.69 -6.01 1.16
N GLY A 3 -3.27 -5.86 2.36
CA GLY A 3 -3.79 -6.98 3.14
C GLY A 3 -2.95 -7.42 4.34
N LYS A 4 -1.87 -6.70 4.70
CA LYS A 4 -1.02 -7.03 5.88
C LYS A 4 -1.81 -7.17 7.17
N THR A 5 -2.55 -6.14 7.57
CA THR A 5 -3.43 -6.17 8.75
C THR A 5 -4.50 -7.26 8.65
N HIS A 6 -5.09 -7.45 7.46
CA HIS A 6 -6.08 -8.51 7.22
C HIS A 6 -5.46 -9.90 7.45
N LEU A 7 -4.25 -10.13 6.95
CA LEU A 7 -3.51 -11.38 7.13
C LEU A 7 -3.15 -11.62 8.60
N LEU A 8 -2.73 -10.58 9.34
CA LEU A 8 -2.51 -10.68 10.78
C LEU A 8 -3.77 -11.16 11.52
N HIS A 9 -4.92 -10.57 11.22
CA HIS A 9 -6.19 -11.00 11.83
C HIS A 9 -6.59 -12.41 11.41
N ALA A 10 -6.34 -12.81 10.17
CA ALA A 10 -6.58 -14.18 9.71
C ALA A 10 -5.70 -15.19 10.45
N ILE A 11 -4.41 -14.90 10.63
CA ILE A 11 -3.48 -15.71 11.42
C ILE A 11 -3.95 -15.80 12.87
N ALA A 12 -4.35 -14.67 13.48
CA ALA A 12 -4.87 -14.63 14.84
C ALA A 12 -6.07 -15.58 15.01
N ARG A 13 -7.06 -15.45 14.12
CA ARG A 13 -8.29 -16.25 14.16
C ARG A 13 -7.99 -17.74 13.97
N LEU A 14 -7.13 -18.08 13.01
CA LEU A 14 -6.75 -19.47 12.76
C LEU A 14 -5.96 -20.06 13.94
N PHE A 15 -5.04 -19.30 14.54
CA PHE A 15 -4.31 -19.74 15.73
C PHE A 15 -5.26 -19.98 16.90
N SER A 16 -6.18 -19.04 17.17
CA SER A 16 -7.17 -19.18 18.24
C SER A 16 -8.12 -20.36 18.02
N SER A 17 -8.45 -20.73 16.77
CA SER A 17 -9.29 -21.91 16.52
C SER A 17 -8.56 -23.22 16.83
N HIS A 18 -7.24 -23.27 16.64
CA HIS A 18 -6.42 -24.44 16.95
C HIS A 18 -5.95 -24.48 18.41
N SER A 19 -5.84 -23.34 19.07
CA SER A 19 -5.40 -23.22 20.46
C SER A 19 -6.26 -22.19 21.21
N PRO A 20 -7.50 -22.56 21.60
CA PRO A 20 -8.47 -21.61 22.17
C PRO A 20 -8.05 -20.99 23.50
N SER A 21 -7.25 -21.70 24.30
CA SER A 21 -6.76 -21.23 25.60
C SER A 21 -5.43 -20.48 25.53
N ALA A 22 -4.79 -20.42 24.35
CA ALA A 22 -3.51 -19.77 24.17
C ALA A 22 -3.70 -18.24 24.07
N PRO A 23 -3.02 -17.43 24.92
CA PRO A 23 -3.12 -15.98 24.84
C PRO A 23 -2.59 -15.46 23.49
N VAL A 24 -3.45 -14.76 22.75
CA VAL A 24 -3.11 -14.06 21.51
C VAL A 24 -3.16 -12.57 21.76
N LEU A 25 -2.10 -11.85 21.40
CA LEU A 25 -2.03 -10.42 21.55
C LEU A 25 -1.77 -9.75 20.20
N TYR A 26 -2.62 -8.79 19.86
CA TYR A 26 -2.49 -7.96 18.68
C TYR A 26 -2.39 -6.48 19.09
N MET A 27 -1.42 -5.76 18.52
CA MET A 27 -1.33 -4.31 18.63
C MET A 27 -0.55 -3.71 17.47
N SER A 28 -0.76 -2.43 17.18
CA SER A 28 0.15 -1.69 16.30
C SER A 28 1.43 -1.31 17.06
N ALA A 29 2.52 -1.06 16.33
CA ALA A 29 3.76 -0.59 16.93
C ALA A 29 3.60 0.78 17.62
N GLU A 30 2.72 1.64 17.09
CA GLU A 30 2.34 2.90 17.73
C GLU A 30 1.62 2.68 19.07
N ARG A 31 0.68 1.73 19.12
CA ARG A 31 -0.01 1.37 20.37
C ARG A 31 0.95 0.78 21.39
N PHE A 32 1.87 -0.08 20.97
CA PHE A 32 2.95 -0.58 21.82
C PHE A 32 3.75 0.58 22.44
N MET A 33 4.17 1.55 21.62
CA MET A 33 4.89 2.74 22.07
C MET A 33 4.08 3.53 23.10
N MET A 34 2.82 3.84 22.81
CA MET A 34 1.96 4.60 23.70
C MET A 34 1.73 3.88 25.03
N GLU A 35 1.40 2.59 25.00
CA GLU A 35 1.19 1.79 26.20
C GLU A 35 2.47 1.68 27.04
N PHE A 36 3.64 1.54 26.39
CA PHE A 36 4.93 1.52 27.09
C PHE A 36 5.24 2.86 27.77
N VAL A 37 5.06 3.99 27.06
CA VAL A 37 5.29 5.33 27.62
C VAL A 37 4.34 5.61 28.80
N ASN A 38 3.08 5.20 28.69
CA ASN A 38 2.11 5.36 29.77
C ASN A 38 2.49 4.49 30.98
N ALA A 39 2.90 3.24 30.76
CA ALA A 39 3.36 2.36 31.83
C ALA A 39 4.60 2.92 32.54
N MET A 40 5.55 3.53 31.82
CA MET A 40 6.69 4.22 32.44
C MET A 40 6.24 5.38 33.32
N ARG A 41 5.31 6.23 32.83
CA ARG A 41 4.79 7.37 33.60
C ARG A 41 4.04 6.94 34.86
N ALA A 42 3.35 5.81 34.80
CA ALA A 42 2.60 5.24 35.92
C ALA A 42 3.44 4.36 36.86
N ASN A 43 4.73 4.14 36.57
CA ASN A 43 5.57 3.13 37.25
C ASN A 43 5.03 1.69 37.17
N GLU A 44 4.30 1.35 36.09
CA GLU A 44 3.67 0.05 35.85
C GLU A 44 4.36 -0.77 34.76
N THR A 45 5.61 -0.43 34.41
CA THR A 45 6.37 -1.10 33.34
C THR A 45 6.44 -2.62 33.49
N MET A 46 6.50 -3.12 34.74
CA MET A 46 6.53 -4.56 35.00
C MET A 46 5.22 -5.26 34.61
N MET A 47 4.06 -4.63 34.86
CA MET A 47 2.77 -5.18 34.45
C MET A 47 2.63 -5.20 32.92
N PHE A 48 3.08 -4.12 32.26
CA PHE A 48 3.13 -4.05 30.81
C PHE A 48 3.94 -5.21 30.20
N LYS A 49 5.16 -5.44 30.73
CA LYS A 49 6.04 -6.55 30.34
C LYS A 49 5.42 -7.92 30.56
N ALA A 50 4.84 -8.15 31.74
CA ALA A 50 4.23 -9.43 32.08
C ALA A 50 3.08 -9.78 31.13
N ARG A 51 2.25 -8.80 30.76
CA ARG A 51 1.15 -8.99 29.79
C ARG A 51 1.67 -9.39 28.41
N LEU A 52 2.74 -8.74 27.93
CA LEU A 52 3.34 -9.07 26.62
C LEU A 52 3.96 -10.47 26.64
N ARG A 53 4.75 -10.79 27.68
CA ARG A 53 5.44 -12.09 27.83
C ARG A 53 4.50 -13.27 28.02
N ALA A 54 3.27 -13.03 28.47
CA ALA A 54 2.24 -14.08 28.59
C ALA A 54 1.68 -14.53 27.22
N ALA A 55 1.95 -13.80 26.13
CA ALA A 55 1.44 -14.13 24.81
C ALA A 55 2.08 -15.40 24.25
N ARG A 56 1.27 -16.31 23.69
CA ARG A 56 1.75 -17.43 22.86
C ARG A 56 1.80 -17.08 21.37
N LEU A 57 1.05 -16.06 20.98
CA LEU A 57 1.13 -15.41 19.67
C LEU A 57 1.10 -13.89 19.85
N LEU A 58 2.19 -13.22 19.47
CA LEU A 58 2.28 -11.77 19.41
C LEU A 58 2.21 -11.29 17.95
N LEU A 59 1.27 -10.40 17.67
CA LEU A 59 1.05 -9.80 16.35
C LEU A 59 1.29 -8.30 16.45
N ILE A 60 2.27 -7.80 15.71
CA ILE A 60 2.66 -6.38 15.71
C ILE A 60 2.45 -5.82 14.31
N ASP A 61 1.53 -4.85 14.19
CA ASP A 61 1.26 -4.18 12.92
C ASP A 61 2.13 -2.91 12.77
N ASP A 62 2.66 -2.69 11.57
CA ASP A 62 3.36 -1.50 11.14
C ASP A 62 4.57 -1.10 12.03
N ILE A 63 5.57 -1.99 12.12
CA ILE A 63 6.78 -1.79 12.95
C ILE A 63 7.56 -0.50 12.63
N GLN A 64 7.42 0.06 11.43
CA GLN A 64 8.05 1.32 11.05
C GLN A 64 7.68 2.49 11.99
N PHE A 65 6.55 2.44 12.72
CA PHE A 65 6.15 3.53 13.61
C PHE A 65 7.01 3.69 14.86
N ILE A 66 7.84 2.71 15.22
CA ILE A 66 8.81 2.85 16.32
C ILE A 66 10.19 3.34 15.84
N ALA A 67 10.34 3.66 14.55
CA ALA A 67 11.60 4.19 14.00
C ALA A 67 12.05 5.47 14.73
N GLY A 68 13.34 5.53 15.07
CA GLY A 68 13.94 6.62 15.85
C GLY A 68 13.52 6.70 17.33
N LYS A 69 12.70 5.76 17.84
CA LYS A 69 12.24 5.74 19.24
C LYS A 69 13.10 4.78 20.08
N GLY A 70 14.30 5.20 20.46
CA GLY A 70 15.33 4.35 21.08
C GLY A 70 14.84 3.49 22.26
N SER A 71 14.24 4.10 23.28
CA SER A 71 13.76 3.35 24.46
C SER A 71 12.63 2.35 24.12
N THR A 72 11.75 2.72 23.19
CA THR A 72 10.69 1.83 22.72
C THR A 72 11.24 0.66 21.91
N GLN A 73 12.25 0.91 21.06
CA GLN A 73 12.92 -0.15 20.29
C GLN A 73 13.68 -1.12 21.20
N GLU A 74 14.36 -0.61 22.22
CA GLU A 74 15.05 -1.43 23.21
C GLU A 74 14.07 -2.34 23.96
N GLU A 75 12.95 -1.78 24.44
CA GLU A 75 11.90 -2.57 25.08
C GLU A 75 11.28 -3.60 24.13
N PHE A 76 11.05 -3.22 22.88
CA PHE A 76 10.54 -4.13 21.86
C PHE A 76 11.52 -5.30 21.62
N LEU A 77 12.82 -5.01 21.52
CA LEU A 77 13.86 -6.02 21.36
C LEU A 77 13.90 -7.01 22.53
N HIS A 78 13.79 -6.52 23.77
CA HIS A 78 13.70 -7.39 24.95
C HIS A 78 12.45 -8.27 24.89
N THR A 79 11.29 -7.67 24.61
CA THR A 79 10.01 -8.39 24.50
C THR A 79 10.09 -9.53 23.47
N ILE A 80 10.61 -9.27 22.26
CA ILE A 80 10.67 -10.32 21.23
C ILE A 80 11.68 -11.42 21.57
N ASN A 81 12.80 -11.10 22.20
CA ASN A 81 13.78 -12.12 22.60
C ASN A 81 13.16 -13.08 23.63
N ASP A 82 12.52 -12.55 24.68
CA ASP A 82 11.87 -13.36 25.72
C ASP A 82 10.76 -14.27 25.14
N LEU A 83 10.00 -13.74 24.18
CA LEU A 83 8.94 -14.49 23.51
C LEU A 83 9.49 -15.59 22.58
N ILE A 84 10.60 -15.32 21.87
CA ILE A 84 11.27 -16.33 21.06
C ILE A 84 11.80 -17.45 21.96
N ASP A 85 12.46 -17.11 23.08
CA ASP A 85 13.07 -18.07 23.99
C ASP A 85 12.03 -18.95 24.69
N SER A 86 10.83 -18.43 24.95
CA SER A 86 9.69 -19.18 25.49
C SER A 86 8.92 -20.00 24.45
N GLY A 87 9.31 -19.95 23.17
CA GLY A 87 8.66 -20.67 22.07
C GLY A 87 7.35 -20.05 21.59
N ALA A 88 7.07 -18.79 21.93
CA ALA A 88 5.93 -18.05 21.40
C ALA A 88 6.13 -17.73 19.91
N ARG A 89 5.03 -17.57 19.19
CA ARG A 89 5.04 -17.14 17.79
C ARG A 89 4.96 -15.61 17.73
N ILE A 90 5.74 -15.01 16.85
CA ILE A 90 5.72 -13.57 16.61
C ILE A 90 5.48 -13.34 15.13
N VAL A 91 4.54 -12.46 14.80
CA VAL A 91 4.31 -11.99 13.43
C VAL A 91 4.37 -10.47 13.44
N VAL A 92 5.18 -9.92 12.56
CA VAL A 92 5.39 -8.48 12.45
C VAL A 92 5.11 -8.07 11.01
N THR A 93 4.42 -6.95 10.81
CA THR A 93 4.28 -6.34 9.49
C THR A 93 5.11 -5.06 9.41
N ALA A 94 5.49 -4.73 8.18
CA ALA A 94 6.24 -3.53 7.86
C ALA A 94 5.76 -2.95 6.52
N ASP A 95 6.02 -1.67 6.26
CA ASP A 95 5.81 -1.06 4.95
C ASP A 95 6.90 -1.46 3.93
N ARG A 96 8.06 -1.90 4.41
CA ARG A 96 9.23 -2.29 3.61
C ARG A 96 9.89 -3.54 4.18
N ALA A 97 10.77 -4.15 3.40
CA ALA A 97 11.59 -5.26 3.87
C ALA A 97 12.48 -4.82 5.06
N PRO A 98 12.85 -5.72 6.00
CA PRO A 98 13.62 -5.35 7.19
C PRO A 98 14.88 -4.54 6.89
N GLN A 99 15.64 -4.95 5.89
CA GLN A 99 16.88 -4.28 5.44
C GLN A 99 16.69 -2.88 4.82
N MET A 100 15.44 -2.46 4.59
CA MET A 100 15.07 -1.13 4.07
C MET A 100 14.34 -0.27 5.11
N LEU A 101 14.28 -0.72 6.37
CA LEU A 101 13.68 0.03 7.47
C LEU A 101 14.74 0.95 8.10
N ASP A 102 14.67 2.23 7.74
CA ASP A 102 15.56 3.25 8.29
C ASP A 102 15.25 3.51 9.78
N ALA A 103 16.29 3.86 10.55
CA ALA A 103 16.19 4.23 11.96
C ALA A 103 15.55 3.16 12.88
N ILE A 104 15.60 1.89 12.50
CA ILE A 104 15.33 0.73 13.36
C ILE A 104 16.65 0.10 13.79
N ASP A 105 16.76 -0.29 15.05
CA ASP A 105 17.93 -0.96 15.62
C ASP A 105 18.30 -2.21 14.82
N ALA A 106 19.57 -2.31 14.42
CA ALA A 106 20.09 -3.41 13.61
C ALA A 106 19.85 -4.79 14.23
N ARG A 107 19.76 -4.88 15.57
CA ARG A 107 19.44 -6.13 16.28
C ARG A 107 18.01 -6.57 16.01
N ILE A 108 17.05 -5.64 16.00
CA ILE A 108 15.65 -5.93 15.62
C ILE A 108 15.62 -6.41 14.18
N LEU A 109 16.28 -5.69 13.27
CA LEU A 109 16.33 -6.06 11.85
C LEU A 109 16.91 -7.45 11.63
N SER A 110 18.00 -7.78 12.33
CA SER A 110 18.63 -9.11 12.29
C SER A 110 17.68 -10.21 12.76
N ARG A 111 16.94 -9.98 13.86
CA ARG A 111 15.92 -10.94 14.34
C ARG A 111 14.79 -11.15 13.33
N LEU A 112 14.28 -10.07 12.73
CA LEU A 112 13.23 -10.15 11.73
C LEU A 112 13.70 -10.86 10.46
N ALA A 113 14.92 -10.58 10.01
CA ALA A 113 15.52 -11.20 8.83
C ALA A 113 15.89 -12.67 9.02
N GLY A 114 16.18 -13.09 10.26
CA GLY A 114 16.41 -14.50 10.61
C GLY A 114 15.14 -15.36 10.62
N GLY A 115 13.94 -14.75 10.53
CA GLY A 115 12.66 -15.43 10.43
C GLY A 115 12.17 -15.62 8.98
N LEU A 116 10.90 -16.03 8.84
CA LEU A 116 10.24 -16.09 7.53
C LEU A 116 9.84 -14.68 7.08
N VAL A 117 10.46 -14.20 6.01
CA VAL A 117 10.12 -12.92 5.38
C VAL A 117 9.28 -13.18 4.13
N ALA A 118 8.03 -12.73 4.14
CA ALA A 118 7.11 -12.86 3.02
C ALA A 118 6.70 -11.49 2.46
N ASP A 119 6.86 -11.31 1.15
CA ASP A 119 6.42 -10.12 0.44
C ASP A 119 4.92 -10.21 0.08
N ILE A 120 4.18 -9.12 0.27
CA ILE A 120 2.79 -8.99 -0.16
C ILE A 120 2.74 -8.02 -1.32
N ARG A 121 2.50 -8.58 -2.52
CA ARG A 121 2.45 -7.81 -3.76
C ARG A 121 1.08 -7.15 -3.97
N PRO A 122 1.00 -6.10 -4.81
CA PRO A 122 -0.27 -5.57 -5.30
C PRO A 122 -1.16 -6.67 -5.88
N ALA A 123 -2.45 -6.63 -5.56
CA ALA A 123 -3.40 -7.61 -6.04
C ALA A 123 -3.51 -7.54 -7.57
N GLY A 124 -3.30 -8.67 -8.25
CA GLY A 124 -3.58 -8.84 -9.68
C GLY A 124 -5.08 -8.79 -9.99
N LEU A 125 -5.45 -8.87 -11.27
CA LEU A 125 -6.86 -8.84 -11.67
C LEU A 125 -7.66 -9.97 -11.00
N ASP A 126 -7.12 -11.19 -11.02
CA ASP A 126 -7.80 -12.38 -10.47
C ASP A 126 -8.06 -12.24 -8.97
N LEU A 127 -7.07 -11.76 -8.20
CA LEU A 127 -7.25 -11.53 -6.77
C LEU A 127 -8.24 -10.39 -6.50
N ARG A 128 -8.24 -9.32 -7.30
CA ARG A 128 -9.22 -8.24 -7.17
C ARG A 128 -10.64 -8.71 -7.45
N LEU A 129 -10.83 -9.55 -8.48
CA LEU A 129 -12.12 -10.19 -8.76
C LEU A 129 -12.55 -11.07 -7.59
N ALA A 130 -11.67 -11.95 -7.09
CA ALA A 130 -11.98 -12.83 -5.95
C ALA A 130 -12.36 -12.03 -4.69
N ILE A 131 -11.69 -10.91 -4.42
CA ILE A 131 -12.03 -10.01 -3.30
C ILE A 131 -13.42 -9.41 -3.49
N LEU A 132 -13.73 -8.87 -4.67
CA LEU A 132 -15.05 -8.31 -4.95
C LEU A 132 -16.15 -9.36 -4.89
N GLU A 133 -15.90 -10.58 -5.35
CA GLU A 133 -16.84 -11.69 -5.25
C GLU A 133 -17.14 -12.05 -3.79
N ALA A 134 -16.09 -12.14 -2.96
CA ALA A 134 -16.26 -12.37 -1.53
C ALA A 134 -17.06 -11.24 -0.87
N LYS A 135 -16.86 -9.98 -1.28
CA LYS A 135 -17.65 -8.84 -0.80
C LYS A 135 -19.10 -8.89 -1.28
N ARG A 136 -19.32 -9.25 -2.55
CA ARG A 136 -20.65 -9.40 -3.15
C ARG A 136 -21.48 -10.46 -2.44
N ALA A 137 -20.88 -11.60 -2.10
CA ALA A 137 -21.53 -12.67 -1.37
C ALA A 137 -22.03 -12.23 0.02
N ILE A 138 -21.37 -11.25 0.65
CA ILE A 138 -21.75 -10.72 1.98
C ILE A 138 -22.74 -9.54 1.86
N ALA A 139 -22.67 -8.76 0.79
CA ALA A 139 -23.42 -7.51 0.66
C ALA A 139 -24.94 -7.70 0.54
N GLY A 140 -25.40 -8.78 -0.10
CA GLY A 140 -26.83 -9.03 -0.31
C GLY A 140 -27.46 -8.04 -1.31
N ASP A 141 -28.35 -7.18 -0.83
CA ASP A 141 -29.19 -6.26 -1.63
C ASP A 141 -28.67 -4.80 -1.59
N PRO A 142 -28.69 -4.04 -2.71
CA PRO A 142 -29.05 -4.46 -4.06
C PRO A 142 -28.02 -5.39 -4.70
N PRO A 143 -28.48 -6.33 -5.56
CA PRO A 143 -27.58 -7.25 -6.24
C PRO A 143 -26.61 -6.47 -7.14
N VAL A 144 -25.34 -6.90 -7.15
CA VAL A 144 -24.29 -6.30 -7.99
C VAL A 144 -24.04 -7.21 -9.20
N PRO A 145 -24.33 -6.76 -10.43
CA PRO A 145 -24.09 -7.54 -11.65
C PRO A 145 -22.60 -7.83 -11.90
N ASP A 146 -22.30 -8.93 -12.57
CA ASP A 146 -20.92 -9.32 -12.93
C ASP A 146 -20.18 -8.23 -13.71
N ALA A 147 -20.89 -7.52 -14.60
CA ALA A 147 -20.33 -6.41 -15.37
C ALA A 147 -19.80 -5.28 -14.47
N VAL A 148 -20.45 -5.03 -13.33
CA VAL A 148 -20.02 -4.01 -12.36
C VAL A 148 -18.80 -4.50 -11.58
N VAL A 149 -18.78 -5.78 -11.20
CA VAL A 149 -17.61 -6.41 -10.54
C VAL A 149 -16.38 -6.35 -11.45
N ASP A 150 -16.51 -6.75 -12.71
CA ASP A 150 -15.42 -6.70 -13.69
C ASP A 150 -14.96 -5.25 -13.93
N PHE A 151 -15.90 -4.31 -14.07
CA PHE A 151 -15.60 -2.88 -14.20
C PHE A 151 -14.77 -2.36 -13.02
N LEU A 152 -15.18 -2.66 -11.78
CA LEU A 152 -14.44 -2.27 -10.57
C LEU A 152 -13.02 -2.85 -10.56
N ALA A 153 -12.89 -4.15 -10.79
CA ALA A 153 -11.61 -4.86 -10.75
C ALA A 153 -10.60 -4.37 -11.80
N ARG A 154 -11.10 -3.92 -12.97
CA ARG A 154 -10.28 -3.37 -14.04
C ARG A 154 -9.94 -1.90 -13.86
N SER A 155 -10.84 -1.14 -13.24
CA SER A 155 -10.70 0.32 -13.10
C SER A 155 -9.88 0.72 -11.88
N ILE A 156 -9.96 -0.03 -10.77
CA ILE A 156 -9.28 0.30 -9.52
C ILE A 156 -8.10 -0.65 -9.32
N ARG A 157 -6.89 -0.14 -9.58
CA ARG A 157 -5.63 -0.92 -9.57
C ARG A 157 -4.64 -0.49 -8.49
N SER A 158 -4.88 0.65 -7.83
CA SER A 158 -3.94 1.26 -6.88
C SER A 158 -3.73 0.42 -5.63
N ASN A 159 -4.80 0.05 -4.94
CA ASN A 159 -4.79 -0.72 -3.72
C ASN A 159 -6.16 -1.34 -3.41
N VAL A 160 -6.15 -2.43 -2.63
CA VAL A 160 -7.36 -3.19 -2.29
C VAL A 160 -8.34 -2.37 -1.43
N ARG A 161 -7.84 -1.43 -0.62
CA ARG A 161 -8.70 -0.60 0.25
C ARG A 161 -9.59 0.33 -0.58
N GLU A 162 -9.07 0.94 -1.64
CA GLU A 162 -9.87 1.74 -2.57
C GLU A 162 -10.88 0.89 -3.35
N LEU A 163 -10.48 -0.33 -3.75
CA LEU A 163 -11.37 -1.28 -4.42
C LEU A 163 -12.58 -1.63 -3.53
N GLU A 164 -12.32 -2.02 -2.29
CA GLU A 164 -13.37 -2.31 -1.30
C GLU A 164 -14.20 -1.06 -0.98
N GLY A 165 -13.56 0.11 -0.86
CA GLY A 165 -14.25 1.37 -0.61
C GLY A 165 -15.21 1.75 -1.73
N ALA A 166 -14.81 1.57 -3.00
CA ALA A 166 -15.67 1.80 -4.15
C ALA A 166 -16.85 0.83 -4.21
N PHE A 167 -16.61 -0.46 -3.94
CA PHE A 167 -17.67 -1.46 -3.85
C PHE A 167 -18.69 -1.10 -2.75
N ASN A 168 -18.22 -0.81 -1.54
CA ASN A 168 -19.08 -0.42 -0.42
C ASN A 168 -19.86 0.86 -0.72
N LYS A 169 -19.24 1.84 -1.39
CA LYS A 169 -19.92 3.06 -1.82
C LYS A 169 -21.06 2.75 -2.78
N LEU A 170 -20.86 1.87 -3.77
CA LEU A 170 -21.92 1.50 -4.71
C LEU A 170 -23.11 0.86 -3.99
N ILE A 171 -22.86 -0.10 -3.10
CA ILE A 171 -23.90 -0.74 -2.30
C ILE A 171 -24.67 0.31 -1.49
N ALA A 172 -23.95 1.15 -0.73
CA ALA A 172 -24.57 2.15 0.13
C ALA A 172 -25.46 3.13 -0.66
N TYR A 173 -24.99 3.62 -1.81
CA TYR A 173 -25.79 4.52 -2.64
C TYR A 173 -26.99 3.82 -3.30
N GLY A 174 -26.84 2.57 -3.74
CA GLY A 174 -27.96 1.78 -4.27
C GLY A 174 -29.06 1.60 -3.22
N GLN A 175 -28.67 1.26 -1.98
CA GLN A 175 -29.60 1.14 -0.84
C GLN A 175 -30.28 2.46 -0.50
N LEU A 176 -29.52 3.57 -0.41
CA LEU A 176 -30.05 4.88 -0.02
C LEU A 176 -30.98 5.49 -1.08
N THR A 177 -30.73 5.22 -2.36
CA THR A 177 -31.51 5.80 -3.46
C THR A 177 -32.60 4.86 -3.99
N GLY A 178 -32.62 3.60 -3.53
CA GLY A 178 -33.50 2.55 -4.05
C GLY A 178 -33.26 2.24 -5.53
N ARG A 179 -32.10 2.65 -6.09
CA ARG A 179 -31.74 2.39 -7.49
C ARG A 179 -31.04 1.04 -7.60
N SER A 180 -31.37 0.31 -8.66
CA SER A 180 -30.60 -0.87 -9.06
C SER A 180 -29.17 -0.48 -9.40
N ILE A 181 -28.22 -1.32 -9.01
CA ILE A 181 -26.81 -1.16 -9.39
C ILE A 181 -26.63 -1.73 -10.79
N ASP A 182 -26.35 -0.86 -11.76
CA ASP A 182 -25.93 -1.21 -13.11
C ASP A 182 -24.59 -0.56 -13.47
N LEU A 183 -24.10 -0.84 -14.68
CA LEU A 183 -22.82 -0.34 -15.15
C LEU A 183 -22.80 1.19 -15.28
N GLU A 184 -23.90 1.80 -15.71
CA GLU A 184 -24.02 3.25 -15.88
C GLU A 184 -23.96 3.96 -14.53
N PHE A 185 -24.72 3.46 -13.56
CA PHE A 185 -24.69 3.91 -12.18
C PHE A 185 -23.28 3.79 -11.58
N ALA A 186 -22.62 2.66 -11.81
CA ALA A 186 -21.26 2.44 -11.33
C ALA A 186 -20.25 3.43 -11.92
N GLN A 187 -20.34 3.67 -13.23
CA GLN A 187 -19.48 4.64 -13.92
C GLN A 187 -19.72 6.07 -13.44
N ALA A 188 -20.98 6.48 -13.26
CA ALA A 188 -21.33 7.80 -12.79
C ALA A 188 -20.83 8.04 -11.34
N MET A 189 -21.03 7.08 -10.44
CA MET A 189 -20.67 7.22 -9.02
C MET A 189 -19.16 7.13 -8.76
N LEU A 190 -18.43 6.43 -9.62
CA LEU A 190 -17.01 6.18 -9.47
C LEU A 190 -16.15 6.97 -10.44
N ALA A 191 -16.72 7.92 -11.21
CA ALA A 191 -15.98 8.73 -12.16
C ALA A 191 -14.71 9.35 -11.55
N ASP A 192 -14.79 9.88 -10.33
CA ASP A 192 -13.64 10.48 -9.63
C ASP A 192 -12.64 9.43 -9.15
N ALA A 193 -13.11 8.29 -8.62
CA ALA A 193 -12.24 7.19 -8.18
C ALA A 193 -11.51 6.55 -9.36
N VAL A 194 -12.18 6.41 -10.50
CA VAL A 194 -11.63 5.91 -11.77
C VAL A 194 -10.65 6.92 -12.35
N ARG A 195 -10.95 8.22 -12.33
CA ARG A 195 -10.01 9.28 -12.75
C ARG A 195 -8.76 9.32 -11.88
N ALA A 196 -8.90 9.17 -10.57
CA ALA A 196 -7.78 9.11 -9.64
C ALA A 196 -6.90 7.87 -9.87
N ASN A 197 -7.50 6.76 -10.29
CA ASN A 197 -6.85 5.47 -10.57
C ASN A 197 -6.44 5.23 -12.03
N ALA A 198 -6.82 6.12 -12.94
CA ALA A 198 -6.36 6.09 -14.32
C ALA A 198 -4.83 6.14 -14.31
N ARG A 199 -4.19 5.19 -15.00
CA ARG A 199 -2.73 5.12 -15.11
C ARG A 199 -2.21 6.49 -15.54
N ARG A 200 -1.54 7.19 -14.62
CA ARG A 200 -0.95 8.50 -14.92
C ARG A 200 0.22 8.25 -15.87
N ILE A 201 0.07 8.74 -17.09
CA ILE A 201 1.15 8.72 -18.07
C ILE A 201 2.30 9.56 -17.52
N THR A 202 3.50 9.00 -17.51
CA THR A 202 4.71 9.67 -17.04
C THR A 202 5.43 10.38 -18.19
N VAL A 203 6.21 11.41 -17.87
CA VAL A 203 7.02 12.11 -18.88
C VAL A 203 8.03 11.16 -19.54
N ASP A 204 8.56 10.19 -18.79
CA ASP A 204 9.48 9.16 -19.31
C ASP A 204 8.80 8.22 -20.32
N GLU A 205 7.58 7.77 -20.03
CA GLU A 205 6.78 6.98 -20.98
C GLU A 205 6.51 7.77 -22.28
N ILE A 206 6.21 9.06 -22.16
CA ILE A 206 6.00 9.95 -23.33
C ILE A 206 7.29 10.10 -24.14
N GLN A 207 8.44 10.27 -23.47
CA GLN A 207 9.75 10.34 -24.13
C GLN A 207 10.05 9.07 -24.91
N LYS A 208 9.87 7.89 -24.28
CA LYS A 208 10.10 6.59 -24.91
C LYS A 208 9.16 6.34 -26.08
N ALA A 209 7.87 6.65 -25.92
CA ALA A 209 6.87 6.50 -26.98
C ALA A 209 7.16 7.41 -28.19
N CYS A 210 7.48 8.69 -27.95
CA CYS A 210 7.87 9.60 -29.01
C CYS A 210 9.18 9.18 -29.69
N ALA A 211 10.19 8.75 -28.91
CA ALA A 211 11.46 8.30 -29.46
C ALA A 211 11.28 7.09 -30.37
N ALA A 212 10.49 6.11 -29.95
CA ALA A 212 10.13 4.95 -30.75
C ALA A 212 9.38 5.34 -32.04
N HIS A 213 8.39 6.23 -31.95
CA HIS A 213 7.61 6.69 -33.11
C HIS A 213 8.49 7.39 -34.16
N TYR A 214 9.39 8.27 -33.72
CA TYR A 214 10.29 9.02 -34.59
C TYR A 214 11.60 8.29 -34.91
N LYS A 215 11.77 7.05 -34.42
CA LYS A 215 12.95 6.20 -34.61
C LYS A 215 14.25 6.89 -34.20
N ILE A 216 14.24 7.55 -33.05
CA ILE A 216 15.43 8.15 -32.43
C ILE A 216 15.71 7.46 -31.09
N ASP A 217 16.95 7.56 -30.60
CA ASP A 217 17.30 7.06 -29.27
C ASP A 217 16.61 7.93 -28.19
N ALA A 218 16.02 7.30 -27.17
CA ALA A 218 15.40 8.01 -26.06
C ALA A 218 16.40 8.93 -25.31
N ALA A 219 17.70 8.60 -25.31
CA ALA A 219 18.75 9.47 -24.80
C ALA A 219 18.84 10.81 -25.55
N GLU A 220 18.53 10.83 -26.85
CA GLU A 220 18.56 12.05 -27.65
C GLU A 220 17.48 13.06 -27.22
N MET A 221 16.38 12.62 -26.60
CA MET A 221 15.35 13.50 -26.04
C MET A 221 15.91 14.44 -24.97
N ARG A 222 16.95 14.03 -24.26
CA ARG A 222 17.65 14.82 -23.22
C ARG A 222 18.93 15.50 -23.72
N SER A 223 19.38 15.18 -24.94
CA SER A 223 20.61 15.73 -25.51
C SER A 223 20.50 17.22 -25.81
N LYS A 224 21.63 17.93 -25.94
CA LYS A 224 21.70 19.32 -26.42
C LYS A 224 21.54 19.45 -27.95
N ARG A 225 21.39 18.33 -28.68
CA ARG A 225 21.30 18.31 -30.15
C ARG A 225 20.08 19.10 -30.63
N ARG A 226 20.31 20.05 -31.55
CA ARG A 226 19.30 20.95 -32.16
C ARG A 226 18.86 20.53 -33.57
N ALA A 227 19.40 19.43 -34.11
CA ALA A 227 19.00 18.91 -35.40
C ALA A 227 17.48 18.68 -35.46
N ARG A 228 16.84 19.05 -36.58
CA ARG A 228 15.37 18.97 -36.74
C ARG A 228 14.81 17.58 -36.45
N ALA A 229 15.57 16.54 -36.83
CA ALA A 229 15.25 15.13 -36.59
C ALA A 229 15.10 14.78 -35.10
N VAL A 230 15.70 15.54 -34.19
CA VAL A 230 15.61 15.35 -32.73
C VAL A 230 14.78 16.46 -32.08
N ALA A 231 14.87 17.69 -32.57
CA ALA A 231 14.15 18.83 -32.02
C ALA A 231 12.62 18.69 -32.16
N ARG A 232 12.12 18.25 -33.32
CA ARG A 232 10.67 18.10 -33.55
C ARG A 232 10.06 16.98 -32.70
N PRO A 233 10.62 15.76 -32.62
CA PRO A 233 10.14 14.73 -31.69
C PRO A 233 10.13 15.18 -30.24
N ARG A 234 11.18 15.93 -29.84
CA ARG A 234 11.29 16.46 -28.47
C ARG A 234 10.18 17.48 -28.17
N GLN A 235 9.91 18.41 -29.07
CA GLN A 235 8.83 19.40 -28.90
C GLN A 235 7.46 18.71 -28.81
N VAL A 236 7.21 17.70 -29.65
CA VAL A 236 5.98 16.89 -29.57
C VAL A 236 5.89 16.19 -28.21
N ALA A 237 6.97 15.57 -27.74
CA ALA A 237 7.01 14.92 -26.43
C ALA A 237 6.77 15.92 -25.28
N MET A 238 7.33 17.13 -25.34
CA MET A 238 7.10 18.19 -24.35
C MET A 238 5.64 18.70 -24.37
N TYR A 239 5.06 18.85 -25.56
CA TYR A 239 3.65 19.21 -25.72
C TYR A 239 2.72 18.15 -25.13
N LEU A 240 2.96 16.87 -25.45
CA LEU A 240 2.21 15.75 -24.89
C LEU A 240 2.40 15.67 -23.37
N ALA A 241 3.62 15.86 -22.87
CA ALA A 241 3.88 15.91 -21.42
C ALA A 241 3.08 17.03 -20.75
N LYS A 242 2.95 18.19 -21.39
CA LYS A 242 2.15 19.29 -20.85
C LYS A 242 0.65 19.00 -20.85
N LYS A 243 0.15 18.27 -21.85
CA LYS A 243 -1.28 17.93 -21.98
C LYS A 243 -1.70 16.73 -21.14
N MET A 244 -0.84 15.74 -20.98
CA MET A 244 -1.16 14.43 -20.41
C MET A 244 -0.63 14.24 -18.98
N THR A 245 0.13 15.21 -18.46
CA THR A 245 0.68 15.16 -17.10
C THR A 245 0.41 16.47 -16.36
N PRO A 246 0.33 16.45 -15.01
CA PRO A 246 0.14 17.67 -14.22
C PRO A 246 1.41 18.53 -14.08
N ARG A 247 2.52 18.18 -14.75
CA ARG A 247 3.81 18.87 -14.58
C ARG A 247 3.78 20.29 -15.16
N SER A 248 4.46 21.19 -14.47
CA SER A 248 4.69 22.55 -14.96
C SER A 248 5.70 22.56 -16.12
N LEU A 249 5.65 23.59 -16.97
CA LEU A 249 6.60 23.74 -18.08
C LEU A 249 8.08 23.73 -17.61
N PRO A 250 8.45 24.39 -16.48
CA PRO A 250 9.81 24.31 -15.95
C PRO A 250 10.21 22.88 -15.53
N GLU A 251 9.32 22.13 -14.88
CA GLU A 251 9.61 20.74 -14.49
C GLU A 251 9.80 19.85 -15.73
N ILE A 252 8.96 20.02 -16.75
CA ILE A 252 9.09 19.32 -18.03
C ILE A 252 10.46 19.67 -18.64
N GLY A 253 10.81 20.96 -18.76
CA GLY A 253 12.10 21.40 -19.27
C GLY A 253 13.31 20.79 -18.55
N ARG A 254 13.24 20.65 -17.21
CA ARG A 254 14.28 19.95 -16.42
C ARG A 254 14.40 18.47 -16.81
N ILE A 255 13.28 17.75 -16.94
CA ILE A 255 13.26 16.33 -17.33
C ILE A 255 13.81 16.13 -18.76
N PHE A 256 13.66 17.12 -19.64
CA PHE A 256 14.20 17.12 -21.00
C PHE A 256 15.64 17.67 -21.11
N GLY A 257 16.41 17.65 -20.01
CA GLY A 257 17.83 18.02 -20.00
C GLY A 257 18.11 19.48 -19.65
N GLY A 258 17.28 20.08 -18.78
CA GLY A 258 17.50 21.43 -18.26
C GLY A 258 17.24 22.55 -19.26
N ARG A 259 16.20 22.39 -20.10
CA ARG A 259 15.87 23.37 -21.14
C ARG A 259 14.86 24.42 -20.67
N ASP A 260 15.06 25.65 -21.14
CA ASP A 260 14.17 26.78 -20.85
C ASP A 260 12.80 26.60 -21.50
N HIS A 261 11.77 27.05 -20.77
CA HIS A 261 10.35 26.93 -21.09
C HIS A 261 9.90 27.78 -22.30
N THR A 262 10.82 28.49 -22.96
CA THR A 262 10.59 29.34 -24.13
C THR A 262 10.80 28.62 -25.47
N THR A 263 11.07 27.30 -25.46
CA THR A 263 11.32 26.46 -26.67
C THR A 263 10.23 25.41 -26.88
#